data_AF-A0A9X3FP01-F1
#
_entry.id   AF-A0A9X3FP01-F1
#
_cell.length_a   1.000
_cell.length_b   1.000
_cell.length_c   1.000
_cell.angle_alpha   90.00
_cell.angle_beta   90.00
_cell.angle_gamma   90.00
#
_symmetry.space_group_name_H-M   'P 1'
#
loop_
_entity.id
_entity.type
_entity.pdbx_description
1 polymer ?
#
loop_
_entity_poly.entity_id
_entity_poly.type
_entity_poly.pdbx_seq_one_letter_code
_entity_poly.pdbx_strand_id
1 'polypeptide(L)' 'MSKIRRNALMMVALTLVYSGLQFSRPIDHVTVYNTILSLVIPVIGIIFALNEKNNAWRWSLISINFILWLLMVYLAFFKA' A
#
# COMPACT_ATOMS: atom_id res chain seq x y z
N MET A 1 -16.69 -12.11 -9.61
CA MET A 1 -15.92 -11.28 -8.65
C MET A 1 -16.64 -9.94 -8.46
N SER A 2 -16.84 -9.45 -7.24
CA SER A 2 -17.56 -8.17 -7.01
C SER A 2 -16.72 -6.97 -7.45
N LYS A 3 -17.35 -5.87 -7.90
CA LYS A 3 -16.65 -4.63 -8.25
C LYS A 3 -15.79 -4.11 -7.08
N ILE A 4 -16.32 -4.24 -5.85
CA ILE A 4 -15.63 -3.85 -4.61
C ILE A 4 -14.34 -4.67 -4.44
N ARG A 5 -14.40 -6.00 -4.58
CA ARG A 5 -13.23 -6.87 -4.45
C ARG A 5 -12.18 -6.57 -5.51
N ARG A 6 -12.61 -6.35 -6.74
CA ARG A 6 -11.72 -5.98 -7.85
C ARG A 6 -10.99 -4.67 -7.55
N ASN A 7 -11.69 -3.66 -7.04
CA ASN A 7 -11.07 -2.38 -6.69
C ASN A 7 -10.09 -2.53 -5.53
N ALA A 8 -10.45 -3.27 -4.48
CA ALA A 8 -9.54 -3.51 -3.34
C ALA A 8 -8.28 -4.27 -3.77
N LEU A 9 -8.41 -5.27 -4.65
CA LEU A 9 -7.27 -5.98 -5.22
C LEU A 9 -6.40 -5.09 -6.14
N MET A 10 -7.02 -4.23 -6.95
CA MET A 10 -6.27 -3.26 -7.76
C MET A 10 -5.50 -2.27 -6.88
N MET A 11 -6.06 -1.85 -5.74
CA MET A 11 -5.34 -1.00 -4.79
C MET A 11 -4.17 -1.73 -4.13
N VAL A 12 -4.34 -3.00 -3.74
CA VAL A 12 -3.23 -3.82 -3.24
C VAL A 12 -2.13 -3.96 -4.29
N ALA A 13 -2.50 -4.23 -5.55
CA ALA A 13 -1.53 -4.33 -6.64
C ALA A 13 -0.79 -3.01 -6.87
N LEU A 14 -1.51 -1.87 -6.86
CA LEU A 14 -0.91 -0.53 -6.94
C LEU A 14 0.08 -0.30 -5.79
N THR A 15 -0.31 -0.69 -4.58
CA THR A 15 0.51 -0.56 -3.37
C THR A 15 1.78 -1.39 -3.48
N LEU A 16 1.70 -2.62 -3.99
CA LEU A 16 2.86 -3.48 -4.24
C LEU A 16 3.80 -2.90 -5.29
N VAL A 17 3.27 -2.43 -6.41
CA VAL A 17 4.08 -1.81 -7.48
C VAL A 17 4.80 -0.58 -6.95
N TYR A 18 4.07 0.31 -6.25
CA TYR A 18 4.66 1.52 -5.71
C TYR A 18 5.71 1.21 -4.63
N SER A 19 5.44 0.24 -3.77
CA SER A 19 6.37 -0.24 -2.75
C SER A 19 7.66 -0.78 -3.37
N GLY A 20 7.55 -1.60 -4.41
CA GLY A 20 8.71 -2.16 -5.11
C GLY A 20 9.54 -1.09 -5.84
N LEU A 21 8.88 -0.10 -6.44
CA LEU A 21 9.55 1.05 -7.06
C LEU A 21 10.28 1.91 -6.03
N GLN A 22 9.64 2.21 -4.90
CA GLN A 22 10.24 2.95 -3.79
C GLN A 22 11.47 2.22 -3.23
N PHE A 23 11.40 0.90 -3.11
CA PHE A 23 12.51 0.08 -2.62
C PHE A 23 13.72 0.09 -3.57
N SER A 24 13.46 0.08 -4.87
CA SER A 24 14.48 0.03 -5.93
C SER A 24 15.15 1.37 -6.22
N ARG A 25 14.57 2.49 -5.78
CA ARG A 25 15.15 3.83 -6.03
C ARG A 25 16.33 4.11 -5.10
N PRO A 26 17.42 4.72 -5.62
CA PRO A 26 18.48 5.28 -4.78
C PRO A 26 17.93 6.39 -3.90
N ILE A 27 18.45 6.51 -2.68
CA ILE A 27 17.97 7.43 -1.64
C ILE A 27 18.01 8.88 -2.15
N ASP A 28 19.04 9.22 -2.92
CA ASP A 28 19.28 10.56 -3.50
C ASP A 28 18.21 11.01 -4.51
N HIS A 29 17.38 10.08 -5.00
CA HIS A 29 16.29 10.34 -5.94
C HIS A 29 14.90 10.24 -5.30
N VAL A 30 14.80 9.97 -4.00
CA VAL A 30 13.52 9.88 -3.29
C VAL A 30 13.08 11.27 -2.87
N THR A 31 12.25 11.92 -3.69
CA THR A 31 11.62 13.19 -3.31
C THR A 31 10.59 12.98 -2.19
N VAL A 32 10.45 13.99 -1.32
CA VAL A 32 9.46 14.01 -0.22
C VAL A 32 8.04 13.66 -0.71
N TYR A 33 7.67 14.13 -1.91
CA TYR A 33 6.39 13.80 -2.54
C TYR A 33 6.19 12.30 -2.78
N ASN A 34 7.22 11.58 -3.26
CA ASN A 34 7.14 10.14 -3.46
C ASN A 34 7.03 9.40 -2.12
N THR A 35 7.74 9.87 -1.08
CA THR A 35 7.61 9.32 0.27
C THR A 35 6.19 9.48 0.81
N ILE A 36 5.59 10.66 0.68
CA ILE A 36 4.19 10.89 1.10
C ILE A 36 3.23 10.00 0.33
N LEU A 37 3.36 9.92 -1.00
CA LEU A 37 2.54 9.04 -1.84
C LEU A 37 2.66 7.57 -1.42
N SER A 38 3.89 7.10 -1.14
CA SER A 38 4.15 5.72 -0.70
C SER A 38 3.45 5.39 0.63
N LEU A 39 3.27 6.37 1.50
CA LEU A 39 2.57 6.20 2.78
C LEU A 39 1.04 6.29 2.62
N VAL A 40 0.55 7.13 1.71
CA VAL A 40 -0.90 7.34 1.50
C VAL A 40 -1.54 6.19 0.72
N ILE A 41 -0.88 5.64 -0.30
CA ILE A 41 -1.42 4.57 -1.15
C ILE A 41 -1.89 3.33 -0.33
N PRO A 42 -1.08 2.76 0.59
CA PRO A 42 -1.52 1.65 1.43
C PRO A 42 -2.75 1.99 2.29
N VAL A 43 -2.84 3.22 2.81
CA VAL A 43 -3.98 3.67 3.63
C VAL A 43 -5.26 3.68 2.80
N ILE A 44 -5.20 4.17 1.56
CA ILE A 44 -6.33 4.10 0.62
C ILE A 44 -6.68 2.62 0.34
N GLY A 45 -5.68 1.75 0.18
CA GLY A 45 -5.88 0.30 0.04
C GLY A 45 -6.66 -0.32 1.21
N ILE A 46 -6.35 0.08 2.45
CA ILE A 46 -7.09 -0.34 3.65
C ILE A 46 -8.55 0.14 3.60
N ILE A 47 -8.80 1.39 3.20
CA ILE A 47 -10.17 1.95 3.07
C ILE A 47 -10.98 1.14 2.06
N PHE A 48 -10.40 0.78 0.91
CA PHE A 48 -11.07 -0.08 -0.06
C PHE A 48 -11.30 -1.51 0.47
N ALA A 49 -10.35 -2.05 1.23
CA ALA A 49 -10.47 -3.36 1.84
C ALA A 49 -11.61 -3.42 2.89
N LEU A 50 -11.81 -2.34 3.66
CA LEU A 50 -12.90 -2.24 4.65
C LEU A 50 -14.30 -2.40 4.04
N ASN A 51 -14.46 -2.05 2.76
CA ASN A 51 -15.72 -2.20 2.03
C ASN A 51 -16.01 -3.64 1.58
N GLU A 52 -15.06 -4.58 1.70
CA GLU A 52 -15.28 -5.98 1.33
C GLU A 52 -16.26 -6.66 2.31
N LYS A 53 -17.31 -7.29 1.75
CA LYS A 53 -18.36 -7.96 2.53
C LYS A 53 -17.88 -9.26 3.16
N ASN A 54 -16.96 -9.97 2.51
CA ASN A 54 -16.43 -11.22 3.05
C ASN A 54 -15.36 -10.93 4.11
N ASN A 55 -15.62 -11.37 5.35
CA ASN A 55 -14.77 -11.07 6.50
C ASN A 55 -13.33 -11.59 6.33
N ALA A 56 -13.14 -12.81 5.79
CA ALA A 56 -11.80 -13.37 5.58
C ALA A 56 -11.00 -12.54 4.56
N TRP A 57 -11.64 -12.19 3.43
CA TRP A 57 -11.00 -11.36 2.40
C TRP A 57 -10.71 -9.95 2.89
N ARG A 58 -11.62 -9.35 3.66
CA ARG A 58 -11.44 -8.02 4.27
C ARG A 58 -10.18 -7.99 5.12
N TRP A 59 -10.05 -8.92 6.07
CA TRP A 59 -8.89 -8.95 6.96
C TRP A 59 -7.59 -9.27 6.22
N SER A 60 -7.60 -10.16 5.23
CA SER A 60 -6.41 -10.43 4.41
C SER A 60 -5.93 -9.18 3.66
N LEU A 61 -6.84 -8.47 2.99
CA LEU A 61 -6.52 -7.26 2.23
C LEU A 61 -6.04 -6.12 3.13
N ILE A 62 -6.65 -5.96 4.31
CA ILE A 62 -6.20 -5.00 5.32
C ILE A 62 -4.79 -5.35 5.79
N SER A 63 -4.55 -6.61 6.16
CA SER A 63 -3.26 -7.07 6.68
C SER A 63 -2.13 -6.86 5.66
N ILE A 64 -2.37 -7.18 4.38
CA ILE A 64 -1.39 -6.95 3.31
C ILE A 64 -1.05 -5.47 3.18
N ASN A 65 -2.05 -4.59 3.08
CA ASN A 65 -1.80 -3.15 2.98
C ASN A 65 -1.14 -2.60 4.24
N PHE A 66 -1.47 -3.12 5.42
CA PHE A 66 -0.88 -2.70 6.68
C PHE A 66 0.62 -3.09 6.77
N ILE A 67 0.98 -4.30 6.34
CA ILE A 67 2.38 -4.73 6.26
C ILE A 67 3.15 -3.86 5.27
N LEU A 68 2.58 -3.59 4.09
CA LEU A 68 3.20 -2.70 3.09
C LEU A 68 3.36 -1.28 3.63
N TRP A 69 2.37 -0.79 4.37
CA TRP A 69 2.46 0.52 5.01
C TRP A 69 3.61 0.58 6.03
N LEU A 70 3.74 -0.44 6.89
CA LEU A 70 4.87 -0.53 7.83
C LEU A 70 6.22 -0.55 7.11
N LEU A 71 6.32 -1.27 5.99
CA LEU A 71 7.53 -1.26 5.16
C LEU A 71 7.82 0.13 4.59
N MET A 72 6.81 0.85 4.11
CA MET A 72 6.98 2.22 3.61
C MET A 72 7.38 3.19 4.72
N VAL A 73 6.80 3.07 5.92
CA VAL A 73 7.20 3.83 7.11
C VAL A 73 8.67 3.55 7.45
N TYR A 74 9.07 2.28 7.49
CA TYR A 74 10.46 1.93 7.74
C TYR A 74 11.41 2.57 6.72
N LEU A 75 11.11 2.48 5.42
CA LEU A 75 11.92 3.12 4.38
C LEU A 75 11.95 4.65 4.53
N ALA A 76 10.82 5.26 4.85
CA ALA A 76 10.69 6.71 4.97
C ALA A 76 11.46 7.31 6.15
N PHE A 77 11.65 6.57 7.24
CA PHE A 77 12.28 7.07 8.46
C PHE A 77 13.66 6.47 8.77
N PHE A 78 13.99 5.28 8.23
CA PHE A 78 15.25 4.59 8.50
C PHE A 78 16.16 4.46 7.27
N LYS A 79 15.62 4.60 6.05
CA LYS A 79 16.42 4.59 4.82
C LYS A 79 16.57 6.01 4.22
N ALA A 80 15.70 6.95 4.59
CA ALA A 80 15.76 8.35 4.15
C ALA A 80 16.76 9.18 4.96
#